data_AF-A0A225WAA2-F1
#
_entry.id   AF-A0A225WAA2-F1
#
_cell.length_a   1.000
_cell.length_b   1.000
_cell.length_c   1.000
_cell.angle_alpha   90.00
_cell.angle_beta   90.00
_cell.angle_gamma   90.00
#
_symmetry.space_group_name_H-M   'P 1'
#
loop_
_entity.id
_entity.type
_entity.pdbx_description
1 polymer ?
#
loop_
_entity_poly.entity_id
_entity_poly.type
_entity_poly.pdbx_seq_one_letter_code
_entity_poly.pdbx_strand_id
1 'polypeptide(L)'
;GVYGPTHAALDNTKSPLQLFFFFIPPRFNKFYNQRLNERVDWMHANKVSQGDEPTREEVLLQATKRHKKIKAEEILHCIGLLVARMLCPHKRRFAVHWAKTAVGAVSKGTFGRFMSKKRFGHVMQNRTFTDNTNT
;
A
#
# COMPACT_ATOMS: atom_id res chain seq x y z
N GLY A 1 7.20 11.63 -35.68
CA GLY A 1 6.60 12.46 -34.63
C GLY A 1 7.73 13.16 -33.89
N VAL A 2 7.53 14.41 -33.47
CA VAL A 2 8.54 15.18 -32.73
C VAL A 2 8.82 14.46 -31.41
N TYR A 3 10.07 14.11 -31.15
CA TYR A 3 10.49 13.46 -29.91
C TYR A 3 10.51 14.49 -28.77
N GLY A 4 9.83 14.21 -27.66
CA GLY A 4 9.86 15.08 -26.48
C GLY A 4 8.59 14.97 -25.61
N PRO A 5 8.63 15.53 -24.39
CA PRO A 5 7.47 15.60 -23.51
C PRO A 5 6.37 16.50 -24.10
N THR A 6 5.11 16.11 -23.92
CA THR A 6 3.95 16.94 -24.31
C THR A 6 3.94 18.25 -23.55
N HIS A 7 3.40 19.33 -24.14
CA HIS A 7 3.21 20.61 -23.46
C HIS A 7 2.55 20.48 -22.08
N ALA A 8 1.52 19.64 -21.96
CA ALA A 8 0.86 19.37 -20.68
C ALA A 8 1.80 18.78 -19.61
N ALA A 9 2.79 17.97 -19.99
CA ALA A 9 3.79 17.47 -19.05
C ALA A 9 4.79 18.57 -18.66
N LEU A 10 5.20 19.41 -19.64
CA LEU A 10 6.12 20.53 -19.42
C LEU A 10 5.58 21.56 -18.42
N ASP A 11 4.27 21.86 -18.46
CA ASP A 11 3.64 22.80 -17.53
C ASP A 11 3.75 22.35 -16.06
N ASN A 12 3.85 21.04 -15.82
CA ASN A 12 3.95 20.45 -14.49
C ASN A 12 5.40 20.25 -14.00
N THR A 13 6.41 20.56 -14.83
CA THR A 13 7.84 20.30 -14.48
C THR A 13 8.41 21.21 -13.41
N LYS A 14 7.77 22.36 -13.15
CA LYS A 14 8.22 23.33 -12.12
C LYS A 14 8.18 22.76 -10.70
N SER A 15 7.40 21.70 -10.47
CA SER A 15 7.34 20.99 -9.20
C SER A 15 7.42 19.48 -9.42
N PRO A 16 8.38 18.78 -8.80
CA PRO A 16 8.48 17.33 -8.93
C PRO A 16 7.24 16.61 -8.40
N LEU A 17 6.51 17.20 -7.45
CA LEU A 17 5.24 16.66 -6.97
C LEU A 17 4.11 16.82 -8.00
N GLN A 18 4.03 17.97 -8.68
CA GLN A 18 3.02 18.19 -9.71
C GLN A 18 3.23 17.23 -10.88
N LEU A 19 4.48 17.08 -11.34
CA LEU A 19 4.84 16.11 -12.37
C LEU A 19 4.54 14.67 -11.93
N PHE A 20 4.81 14.33 -10.67
CA PHE A 20 4.46 13.02 -10.13
C PHE A 20 2.95 12.76 -10.13
N PHE A 21 2.14 13.74 -9.73
CA PHE A 21 0.68 13.62 -9.76
C PHE A 21 0.11 13.61 -11.18
N PHE A 22 0.76 14.26 -12.14
CA PHE A 22 0.39 14.19 -13.55
C PHE A 22 0.37 12.74 -14.08
N PHE A 23 1.30 11.90 -13.62
CA PHE A 23 1.36 10.49 -14.02
C PHE A 23 0.54 9.54 -13.14
N ILE A 24 -0.04 10.01 -12.03
CA ILE A 24 -0.85 9.16 -11.14
C ILE A 24 -2.33 9.32 -11.47
N PRO A 25 -3.03 8.23 -11.84
CA PRO A 25 -4.46 8.29 -12.14
C PRO A 25 -5.28 8.81 -10.94
N PRO A 26 -6.23 9.73 -11.14
CA PRO A 26 -7.09 10.27 -10.07
C PRO A 26 -7.89 9.18 -9.33
N ARG A 27 -8.14 8.04 -9.98
CA ARG A 27 -8.91 6.91 -9.44
C ARG A 27 -8.08 5.91 -8.63
N PHE A 28 -6.82 6.22 -8.35
CA PHE A 28 -5.91 5.30 -7.64
C PHE A 28 -6.42 4.89 -6.24
N ASN A 29 -7.33 5.66 -5.63
CA ASN A 29 -7.95 5.38 -4.33
C ASN A 29 -9.22 4.50 -4.39
N LYS A 30 -9.77 4.17 -5.57
CA LYS A 30 -11.09 3.51 -5.70
C LYS A 30 -11.10 1.99 -5.47
N PHE A 31 -9.95 1.33 -5.40
CA PHE A 31 -9.87 -0.14 -5.37
C PHE A 31 -9.94 -0.79 -3.98
N TYR A 32 -10.24 -0.02 -2.93
CA TYR A 32 -10.20 -0.49 -1.53
C TYR A 32 -11.18 -1.64 -1.21
N ASN A 33 -12.35 -1.67 -1.85
CA ASN A 33 -13.41 -2.61 -1.50
C ASN A 33 -13.36 -3.93 -2.29
N GLN A 34 -12.57 -4.02 -3.37
CA GLN A 34 -12.63 -5.16 -4.28
C GLN A 34 -12.22 -6.48 -3.63
N ARG A 35 -11.24 -6.49 -2.72
CA ARG A 35 -10.75 -7.72 -2.07
C ARG A 35 -11.32 -7.97 -0.67
N LEU A 36 -12.30 -7.18 -0.25
CA LEU A 36 -12.86 -7.33 1.10
C LEU A 36 -13.56 -8.69 1.26
N ASN A 37 -14.29 -9.14 0.22
CA ASN A 37 -14.90 -10.46 0.19
C ASN A 37 -13.85 -11.57 0.20
N GLU A 38 -12.88 -11.56 -0.72
CA GLU A 38 -11.79 -12.56 -0.76
C GLU A 38 -11.06 -12.69 0.58
N ARG A 39 -10.83 -11.56 1.25
CA ARG A 39 -10.19 -11.53 2.57
C ARG A 39 -11.06 -12.13 3.66
N VAL A 40 -12.37 -11.85 3.63
CA VAL A 40 -13.33 -12.43 4.58
C VAL A 40 -13.41 -13.93 4.38
N ASP A 41 -13.44 -14.39 3.14
CA ASP A 41 -13.49 -15.82 2.80
C ASP A 41 -12.21 -16.54 3.27
N TRP A 42 -11.04 -15.93 3.06
CA TRP A 42 -9.77 -16.46 3.60
C TRP A 42 -9.75 -16.48 5.14
N MET A 43 -10.22 -15.41 5.79
CA MET A 43 -10.29 -15.34 7.27
C MET A 43 -11.26 -16.36 7.84
N HIS A 44 -12.36 -16.62 7.16
CA HIS A 44 -13.35 -17.62 7.54
C HIS A 44 -12.74 -19.03 7.43
N ALA A 45 -12.16 -19.37 6.27
CA ALA A 45 -11.51 -20.66 6.05
C ALA A 45 -10.38 -20.92 7.07
N ASN A 46 -9.60 -19.90 7.41
CA ASN A 46 -8.50 -20.02 8.36
C ASN A 46 -8.94 -20.12 9.82
N LYS A 47 -10.16 -19.71 10.16
CA LYS A 47 -10.75 -19.93 11.50
C LYS A 47 -11.40 -21.30 11.61
N VAL A 48 -12.11 -21.72 10.55
CA VAL A 48 -12.66 -23.08 10.44
C VAL A 48 -11.56 -24.14 10.56
N SER A 49 -10.40 -23.94 9.91
CA SER A 49 -9.27 -24.85 10.06
C SER A 49 -8.64 -24.87 11.46
N GLN A 50 -8.89 -23.85 12.28
CA GLN A 50 -8.45 -23.79 13.68
C GLN A 50 -9.49 -24.37 14.66
N GLY A 51 -10.61 -24.88 14.16
CA GLY A 51 -11.67 -25.48 14.96
C GLY A 51 -12.71 -24.49 15.51
N ASP A 52 -12.66 -23.22 15.08
CA ASP A 52 -13.74 -22.25 15.33
C ASP A 52 -14.83 -22.41 14.27
N GLU A 53 -16.11 -22.20 14.62
CA GLU A 53 -17.21 -22.08 13.64
C GLU A 53 -17.79 -20.66 13.61
N PRO A 54 -17.04 -19.66 13.10
CA PRO A 54 -17.53 -18.30 13.02
C PRO A 54 -18.48 -18.16 11.83
N THR A 55 -19.53 -17.37 11.96
CA THR A 55 -20.37 -17.05 10.79
C THR A 55 -19.59 -16.12 9.85
N ARG A 56 -19.77 -16.26 8.53
CA ARG A 56 -19.15 -15.36 7.54
C ARG A 56 -19.45 -13.88 7.84
N GLU A 57 -20.65 -13.58 8.34
CA GLU A 57 -21.07 -12.24 8.77
C GLU A 57 -20.27 -11.71 9.96
N GLU A 58 -19.95 -12.56 10.94
CA GLU A 58 -19.11 -12.19 12.08
C GLU A 58 -17.68 -11.90 11.64
N VAL A 59 -17.16 -12.69 10.70
CA VAL A 59 -15.85 -12.46 10.09
C VAL A 59 -15.85 -11.16 9.28
N LEU A 60 -16.92 -10.89 8.52
CA LEU A 60 -17.11 -9.65 7.78
C LEU A 60 -17.16 -8.44 8.73
N LEU A 61 -17.91 -8.53 9.82
CA LEU A 61 -18.02 -7.48 10.83
C LEU A 61 -16.68 -7.25 11.52
N GLN A 62 -15.94 -8.31 11.82
CA GLN A 62 -14.60 -8.22 12.42
C GLN A 62 -13.58 -7.64 11.44
N ALA A 63 -13.65 -8.01 10.16
CA ALA A 63 -12.83 -7.45 9.10
C ALA A 63 -13.13 -5.96 8.95
N THR A 64 -14.39 -5.57 8.75
CA THR A 64 -14.80 -4.17 8.59
C THR A 64 -14.52 -3.31 9.84
N LYS A 65 -14.78 -3.80 11.06
CA LYS A 65 -14.43 -3.11 12.31
C LYS A 65 -12.93 -2.85 12.47
N ARG A 66 -12.07 -3.77 12.02
CA ARG A 66 -10.61 -3.61 12.03
C ARG A 66 -10.10 -2.75 10.88
N HIS A 67 -10.91 -2.51 9.85
CA HIS A 67 -10.55 -1.75 8.66
C HIS A 67 -10.76 -0.26 8.88
N LYS A 68 -9.73 0.41 9.40
CA LYS A 68 -9.65 1.87 9.31
C LYS A 68 -9.56 2.28 7.84
N LYS A 69 -10.54 3.06 7.38
CA LYS A 69 -10.59 3.67 6.03
C LYS A 69 -9.19 4.15 5.65
N ILE A 70 -8.67 3.63 4.55
CA ILE A 70 -7.36 4.06 4.04
C ILE A 70 -7.53 5.48 3.51
N LYS A 71 -6.72 6.39 4.03
CA LYS A 71 -6.71 7.78 3.57
C LYS A 71 -5.77 7.94 2.37
N ALA A 72 -6.02 8.95 1.55
CA ALA A 72 -5.15 9.31 0.43
C ALA A 72 -3.70 9.62 0.87
N GLU A 73 -3.52 10.19 2.06
CA GLU A 73 -2.19 10.45 2.65
C GLU A 73 -1.37 9.16 2.87
N GLU A 74 -2.02 8.07 3.29
CA GLU A 74 -1.34 6.80 3.56
C GLU A 74 -0.89 6.13 2.25
N ILE A 75 -1.67 6.31 1.20
CA ILE A 75 -1.31 5.90 -0.15
C ILE A 75 -0.04 6.62 -0.61
N LEU A 76 0.02 7.95 -0.41
CA LEU A 76 1.19 8.74 -0.78
C LEU A 76 2.42 8.37 0.03
N HIS A 77 2.26 8.14 1.33
CA HIS A 77 3.33 7.61 2.16
C HIS A 77 3.84 6.25 1.66
N CYS A 78 2.96 5.33 1.24
CA CYS A 78 3.39 4.04 0.69
C CYS A 78 4.23 4.23 -0.58
N ILE A 79 3.79 5.09 -1.50
CA ILE A 79 4.56 5.36 -2.73
C ILE A 79 5.88 6.04 -2.41
N GLY A 80 5.89 7.02 -1.49
CA GLY A 80 7.10 7.69 -1.04
C GLY A 80 8.12 6.71 -0.44
N LEU A 81 7.67 5.73 0.36
CA LEU A 81 8.54 4.68 0.90
C LEU A 81 9.11 3.74 -0.18
N LEU A 82 8.33 3.46 -1.24
CA LEU A 82 8.81 2.68 -2.39
C LEU A 82 9.83 3.47 -3.21
N VAL A 83 9.59 4.77 -3.46
CA VAL A 83 10.54 5.67 -4.13
C VAL A 83 11.83 5.81 -3.32
N ALA A 84 11.74 5.98 -2.00
CA ALA A 84 12.90 6.02 -1.12
C ALA A 84 13.75 4.73 -1.21
N ARG A 85 13.10 3.56 -1.35
CA ARG A 85 13.81 2.29 -1.61
C ARG A 85 14.48 2.28 -2.99
N MET A 86 13.82 2.80 -4.02
CA MET A 86 14.41 2.84 -5.37
C MET A 86 15.65 3.75 -5.42
N LEU A 87 15.59 4.91 -4.73
CA LEU A 87 16.71 5.85 -4.66
C LEU A 87 17.86 5.35 -3.78
N CYS A 88 17.56 4.56 -2.74
CA CYS A 88 18.56 3.92 -1.91
C CYS A 88 18.45 2.40 -2.03
N PRO A 89 19.06 1.78 -3.08
CA PRO A 89 19.07 0.35 -3.27
C PRO A 89 19.99 -0.32 -2.24
N HIS A 90 19.61 -0.27 -0.97
CA HIS A 90 20.26 -1.02 0.07
C HIS A 90 20.04 -2.51 -0.21
N LYS A 91 21.12 -3.31 -0.22
CA LYS A 91 21.11 -4.79 -0.38
C LYS A 91 20.30 -5.54 0.70
N ARG A 92 19.64 -4.82 1.59
CA ARG A 92 18.86 -5.36 2.71
C ARG A 92 17.38 -5.50 2.34
N ARG A 93 16.73 -6.46 3.00
CA ARG A 93 15.29 -6.70 2.87
C ARG A 93 14.52 -5.41 3.19
N PHE A 94 13.51 -5.09 2.41
CA PHE A 94 12.68 -3.89 2.59
C PHE A 94 12.12 -3.72 4.01
N ALA A 95 11.78 -4.84 4.66
CA ALA A 95 11.30 -4.86 6.04
C ALA A 95 12.30 -4.29 7.06
N VAL A 96 13.61 -4.31 6.78
CA VAL A 96 14.66 -3.82 7.69
C VAL A 96 14.56 -2.31 7.90
N HIS A 97 13.97 -1.56 6.97
CA HIS A 97 13.76 -0.12 7.14
C HIS A 97 12.77 0.24 8.26
N TRP A 98 12.06 -0.75 8.82
CA TRP A 98 11.22 -0.61 10.02
C TRP A 98 11.89 -1.09 11.32
N ALA A 99 13.14 -1.56 11.25
CA ALA A 99 13.88 -1.99 12.43
C ALA A 99 13.96 -0.85 13.45
N LYS A 100 13.52 -1.11 14.68
CA LYS A 100 13.50 -0.11 15.76
C LYS A 100 14.83 0.00 16.50
N THR A 101 15.73 -0.95 16.29
CA THR A 101 17.03 -1.05 16.94
C THR A 101 18.14 -0.92 15.91
N ALA A 102 19.25 -0.32 16.32
CA ALA A 102 20.51 -0.41 15.60
C ALA A 102 21.17 -1.75 15.97
N VAL A 103 21.80 -2.42 15.00
CA VAL A 103 22.53 -3.68 15.24
C VAL A 103 23.93 -3.51 14.65
N GLY A 104 24.94 -3.42 15.51
CA GLY A 104 26.32 -3.10 15.11
C GLY A 104 26.39 -1.74 14.42
N ALA A 105 27.07 -1.67 13.26
CA ALA A 105 27.19 -0.44 12.46
C ALA A 105 25.91 -0.04 11.68
N VAL A 106 24.81 -0.79 11.83
CA VAL A 106 23.56 -0.56 11.09
C VAL A 106 22.65 0.37 11.88
N SER A 107 22.35 1.54 11.33
CA SER A 107 21.43 2.50 11.94
C SER A 107 19.99 1.98 12.01
N LYS A 108 19.24 2.50 12.98
CA LYS A 108 17.78 2.28 13.09
C LYS A 108 17.06 2.67 11.79
N GLY A 109 16.06 1.90 11.42
CA GLY A 109 15.22 2.18 10.26
C GLY A 109 14.37 3.45 10.43
N THR A 110 14.19 4.20 9.34
CA THR A 110 13.47 5.48 9.34
C THR A 110 12.00 5.35 8.96
N PHE A 111 11.59 4.24 8.33
CA PHE A 111 10.25 4.11 7.75
C PHE A 111 9.14 4.14 8.81
N GLY A 112 9.45 3.65 10.01
CA GLY A 112 8.54 3.68 11.15
C GLY A 112 8.07 5.08 11.55
N ARG A 113 8.79 6.15 11.15
CA ARG A 113 8.36 7.55 11.38
C ARG A 113 7.20 7.97 10.48
N PHE A 114 7.12 7.41 9.29
CA PHE A 114 6.09 7.76 8.28
C PHE A 114 4.91 6.79 8.31
N MET A 115 5.20 5.49 8.49
CA MET A 115 4.15 4.47 8.56
C MET A 115 4.65 3.24 9.31
N SER A 116 3.78 2.55 10.05
CA SER A 116 4.14 1.25 10.63
C SER A 116 4.18 0.13 9.56
N LYS A 117 5.05 -0.87 9.73
CA LYS A 117 5.14 -2.02 8.82
C LYS A 117 3.79 -2.74 8.64
N LYS A 118 3.04 -2.90 9.75
CA LYS A 118 1.71 -3.52 9.74
C LYS A 118 0.72 -2.71 8.92
N ARG A 119 0.73 -1.37 9.05
CA ARG A 119 -0.17 -0.50 8.27
C ARG A 119 0.22 -0.46 6.80
N PHE A 120 1.52 -0.41 6.49
CA PHE A 120 2.01 -0.49 5.12
C PHE A 120 1.55 -1.79 4.43
N GLY A 121 1.73 -2.93 5.09
CA GLY A 121 1.26 -4.22 4.56
C GLY A 121 -0.25 -4.23 4.33
N HIS A 122 -1.03 -3.66 5.25
CA HIS A 122 -2.48 -3.56 5.10
C HIS A 122 -2.89 -2.69 3.91
N VAL A 123 -2.21 -1.56 3.69
CA VAL A 123 -2.49 -0.67 2.56
C VAL A 123 -2.13 -1.33 1.22
N MET A 124 -1.01 -2.04 1.17
CA MET A 124 -0.55 -2.74 -0.04
C MET A 124 -1.40 -3.99 -0.37
N GLN A 125 -1.88 -4.73 0.63
CA GLN A 125 -2.70 -5.94 0.41
C GLN A 125 -4.10 -5.64 -0.14
N ASN A 126 -4.67 -4.49 0.22
CA ASN A 126 -6.00 -4.08 -0.22
C ASN A 126 -5.98 -3.40 -1.62
N ARG A 127 -4.87 -3.52 -2.37
CA ARG A 127 -4.69 -2.88 -3.68
C ARG A 127 -4.20 -3.89 -4.71
N THR A 128 -5.11 -4.39 -5.52
CA THR A 128 -4.77 -4.94 -6.83
C THR A 128 -4.91 -3.83 -7.86
N PHE A 129 -3.95 -3.74 -8.78
CA PHE A 129 -4.05 -2.87 -9.97
C PHE A 129 -4.96 -3.48 -11.05
N THR A 130 -5.34 -4.73 -10.86
CA THR A 130 -6.22 -5.51 -11.73
C THR A 130 -7.66 -5.40 -11.24
N ASP A 131 -8.56 -5.12 -12.17
CA ASP A 131 -10.00 -5.21 -11.97
C ASP A 131 -10.42 -6.68 -12.12
N ASN A 132 -10.84 -7.30 -11.03
CA ASN A 132 -11.22 -8.72 -11.00
C ASN A 132 -12.67 -8.92 -11.48
N THR A 133 -13.36 -7.87 -11.96
CA THR A 133 -14.79 -7.93 -12.31
C THR A 133 -15.08 -8.43 -13.74
N ASN A 134 -14.05 -8.90 -14.47
CA ASN A 134 -14.18 -9.47 -15.81
C ASN A 134 -13.99 -11.01 -15.82
N THR A 135 -14.76 -11.73 -15.01
CA THR A 135 -14.98 -13.18 -15.15
C THR A 135 -16.43 -13.51 -14.84
#